data_AF-A0AA96XDT9-F1
#
_entry.id   AF-A0AA96XDT9-F1
#
_cell.length_a   1.000
_cell.length_b   1.000
_cell.length_c   1.000
_cell.angle_alpha   90.00
_cell.angle_beta   90.00
_cell.angle_gamma   90.00
#
_symmetry.space_group_name_H-M   'P 1'
#
loop_
_entity.id
_entity.type
_entity.pdbx_description
1 polymer ?
#
loop_
_entity_poly.entity_id
_entity_poly.type
_entity_poly.pdbx_seq_one_letter_code
_entity_poly.pdbx_strand_id
1 'polypeptide(L)'
;MPSCSQPTQCSEADCRNAAAPRHKRCWAHLKRVTRGQSMSAPLAPTYETPWERLTAASLAYADAGDDDEAFAKARDRLRKAALAYAGAEPSPPVRKRHPQVRKAPTSAQLDLWGLEQG
;
A
#
# COMPACT_ATOMS: atom_id res chain seq x y z
N MET A 1 22.98 -29.56 2.03
CA MET A 1 21.85 -28.84 1.39
C MET A 1 20.76 -28.66 2.45
N PRO A 2 20.48 -27.44 2.96
CA PRO A 2 19.39 -27.27 3.91
C PRO A 2 18.05 -27.33 3.15
N SER A 3 17.25 -28.33 3.51
CA SER A 3 15.91 -28.59 2.99
C SER A 3 15.00 -27.38 3.26
N CYS A 4 14.33 -26.87 2.22
CA CYS A 4 13.30 -25.85 2.34
C CYS A 4 12.06 -26.47 3.01
N SER A 5 12.09 -26.58 4.34
CA SER A 5 10.93 -26.96 5.15
C SER A 5 9.80 -25.97 4.88
N GLN A 6 8.65 -26.49 4.44
CA GLN A 6 7.44 -25.71 4.22
C GLN A 6 7.13 -24.82 5.42
N PRO A 7 6.65 -23.58 5.23
CA PRO A 7 6.30 -22.71 6.35
C PRO A 7 5.19 -23.37 7.15
N THR A 8 5.48 -23.70 8.40
CA THR A 8 4.50 -24.22 9.35
C THR A 8 3.35 -23.24 9.45
N GLN A 9 2.12 -23.71 9.23
CA GLN A 9 0.93 -22.88 9.35
C GLN A 9 0.72 -22.47 10.81
N CYS A 10 0.05 -21.32 11.03
CA CYS A 10 -0.27 -20.84 12.36
C CYS A 10 -1.13 -21.86 13.13
N SER A 11 -0.81 -22.10 14.40
CA SER A 11 -1.49 -23.06 15.29
C SER A 11 -2.87 -22.62 15.78
N GLU A 12 -3.46 -21.57 15.21
CA GLU A 12 -4.75 -21.04 15.63
C GLU A 12 -5.80 -21.51 14.63
N ALA A 13 -6.97 -21.96 15.12
CA ALA A 13 -8.05 -22.46 14.27
C ALA A 13 -8.41 -21.43 13.18
N ASP A 14 -8.61 -21.91 11.95
CA ASP A 14 -8.97 -21.11 10.77
C ASP A 14 -7.94 -20.04 10.33
N CYS A 15 -6.73 -20.03 10.88
CA CYS A 15 -5.69 -19.08 10.49
C CYS A 15 -4.82 -19.60 9.33
N ARG A 16 -5.04 -19.06 8.13
CA ARG A 16 -4.26 -19.41 6.92
C ARG A 16 -2.86 -18.76 6.85
N ASN A 17 -2.49 -17.95 7.85
CA ASN A 17 -1.21 -17.24 7.85
C ASN A 17 -0.04 -18.16 8.25
N ALA A 18 1.14 -17.93 7.68
CA ALA A 18 2.37 -18.60 8.08
C ALA A 18 2.77 -18.26 9.53
N ALA A 19 3.27 -19.26 10.26
CA ALA A 19 3.81 -19.05 11.60
C ALA A 19 5.09 -18.20 11.55
N ALA A 20 5.34 -17.42 12.60
CA ALA A 20 6.60 -16.67 12.72
C ALA A 20 7.78 -17.64 12.98
N PRO A 21 9.01 -17.30 12.54
CA PRO A 21 10.18 -18.15 12.78
C PRO A 21 10.33 -18.46 14.28
N ARG A 22 10.48 -19.74 14.63
CA ARG A 22 10.60 -20.24 16.02
C ARG A 22 9.34 -20.12 16.89
N HIS A 23 8.20 -19.74 16.33
CA HIS A 23 6.93 -19.66 17.05
C HIS A 23 5.86 -20.53 16.40
N LYS A 24 4.87 -20.96 17.18
CA LYS A 24 3.71 -21.73 16.67
C LYS A 24 2.61 -20.84 16.07
N ARG A 25 2.69 -19.52 16.29
CA ARG A 25 1.68 -18.52 15.88
C ARG A 25 2.26 -17.55 14.86
N CYS A 26 1.41 -16.99 13.99
CA CYS A 26 1.78 -15.91 13.09
C CYS A 26 2.02 -14.59 13.85
N TRP A 27 2.71 -13.64 13.22
CA TRP A 27 2.96 -12.31 13.79
C TRP A 27 1.68 -11.58 14.23
N ALA A 28 0.56 -11.79 13.53
CA ALA A 28 -0.71 -11.16 13.87
C ALA A 28 -1.27 -11.70 15.20
N HIS A 29 -1.24 -13.02 15.39
CA HIS A 29 -1.66 -13.64 16.67
C HIS A 29 -0.70 -13.32 17.81
N LEU A 30 0.62 -13.31 17.57
CA LEU A 30 1.58 -12.88 18.58
C LEU A 30 1.29 -11.45 19.08
N LYS A 31 1.00 -10.51 18.17
CA LYS A 31 0.62 -9.14 18.55
C LYS A 31 -0.69 -9.07 19.33
N ARG A 32 -1.65 -9.97 19.08
CA ARG A 32 -2.89 -10.02 19.87
C ARG A 32 -2.66 -10.54 21.28
N VAL A 33 -1.86 -11.61 21.42
CA VAL A 33 -1.46 -12.12 22.74
C VAL A 33 -0.82 -11.00 23.55
N THR A 34 0.15 -10.29 22.97
CA THR A 34 0.87 -9.24 23.70
C THR A 34 0.01 -8.02 24.02
N ARG A 35 -1.11 -7.82 23.31
CA ARG A 35 -2.06 -6.73 23.54
C ARG A 35 -3.29 -7.14 24.36
N GLY A 36 -3.37 -8.41 24.80
CA GLY A 36 -4.55 -8.93 25.52
C GLY A 36 -5.84 -8.93 24.69
N GLN A 37 -5.75 -8.96 23.37
CA GLN A 37 -6.92 -8.95 22.47
C GLN A 37 -7.47 -10.36 22.26
N SER A 38 -8.79 -10.48 22.14
CA SER A 38 -9.46 -11.78 21.94
C SER A 38 -9.02 -12.46 20.63
N MET A 39 -8.83 -13.77 20.70
CA MET A 39 -8.50 -14.61 19.55
C MET A 39 -9.72 -14.95 18.68
N SER A 40 -10.92 -14.74 19.22
CA SER A 40 -12.20 -15.10 18.59
C SER A 40 -12.61 -14.17 17.44
N ALA A 41 -12.05 -12.95 17.39
CA ALA A 41 -12.35 -12.04 16.29
C ALA A 41 -11.59 -12.49 15.04
N PRO A 42 -12.25 -12.76 13.90
CA PRO A 42 -11.52 -13.07 12.66
C PRO A 42 -10.50 -11.97 12.40
N LEU A 43 -9.28 -12.36 12.05
CA LEU A 43 -8.30 -11.41 11.52
C LEU A 43 -8.99 -10.70 10.35
N ALA A 44 -9.06 -9.37 10.43
CA ALA A 44 -9.58 -8.57 9.34
C ALA A 44 -8.93 -9.07 8.05
N PRO A 45 -9.72 -9.34 7.00
CA PRO A 45 -9.21 -9.90 5.76
C PRO A 45 -7.98 -9.08 5.38
N THR A 46 -6.84 -9.76 5.28
CA THR A 46 -5.63 -9.15 4.79
C THR A 46 -5.91 -8.82 3.34
N TYR A 47 -6.37 -7.60 3.07
CA TYR A 47 -6.44 -7.07 1.71
C TYR A 47 -5.09 -7.39 1.06
N GLU A 48 -5.14 -8.31 0.10
CA GLU A 48 -4.00 -9.08 -0.38
C GLU A 48 -3.04 -8.13 -1.10
N THR A 49 -3.58 -7.07 -1.69
CA THR A 49 -2.82 -6.04 -2.36
C THR A 49 -2.97 -4.67 -1.69
N PRO A 50 -1.93 -3.82 -1.72
CA PRO A 50 -2.02 -2.40 -1.37
C PRO A 50 -3.12 -1.67 -2.17
N TRP A 51 -3.41 -2.13 -3.39
CA TRP A 51 -4.50 -1.64 -4.24
C TRP A 51 -5.88 -1.86 -3.59
N GLU A 52 -6.19 -3.08 -3.15
CA GLU A 52 -7.48 -3.37 -2.51
C GLU A 52 -7.69 -2.58 -1.21
N ARG A 53 -6.61 -2.31 -0.46
CA ARG A 53 -6.68 -1.44 0.72
C ARG A 53 -7.05 -0.01 0.36
N LEU A 54 -6.49 0.50 -0.74
CA LEU A 54 -6.79 1.84 -1.25
C LEU A 54 -8.24 1.93 -1.70
N THR A 55 -8.72 0.94 -2.46
CA THR A 55 -10.11 0.90 -2.92
C THR A 55 -11.09 0.81 -1.75
N ALA A 56 -10.87 -0.08 -0.79
CA ALA A 56 -11.74 -0.21 0.39
C ALA A 56 -11.76 1.07 1.25
N ALA A 57 -10.61 1.74 1.40
CA ALA A 57 -10.56 3.02 2.13
C ALA A 57 -11.25 4.16 1.37
N SER A 58 -11.21 4.14 0.03
CA SER A 58 -11.89 5.13 -0.81
C SER A 58 -13.41 4.97 -0.73
N LEU A 59 -13.91 3.73 -0.73
CA LEU A 59 -15.34 3.44 -0.52
C LEU A 59 -15.79 3.87 0.87
N ALA A 60 -15.03 3.57 1.91
CA ALA A 60 -15.35 3.99 3.28
C ALA A 60 -15.33 5.52 3.45
N TYR A 61 -14.50 6.23 2.70
CA TYR A 61 -14.50 7.70 2.68
C TYR A 61 -15.75 8.27 2.02
N ALA A 62 -16.21 7.66 0.92
CA ALA A 62 -17.46 8.05 0.26
C ALA A 62 -18.70 7.73 1.12
N ASP A 63 -18.66 6.65 1.89
CA ASP A 63 -19.76 6.19 2.75
C ASP A 63 -19.87 6.95 4.09
N ALA A 64 -18.81 7.65 4.51
CA ALA A 64 -18.77 8.34 5.81
C ALA A 64 -19.79 9.49 5.96
N GLY A 65 -20.33 10.00 4.84
CA GLY A 65 -21.36 11.06 4.86
C GLY A 65 -20.90 12.33 5.59
N ASP A 66 -21.83 12.95 6.34
CA ASP A 66 -21.62 14.17 7.12
C ASP A 66 -21.20 13.92 8.59
N ASP A 67 -20.95 12.67 8.99
CA ASP A 67 -20.44 12.39 10.33
C ASP A 67 -18.96 12.80 10.41
N ASP A 68 -18.68 13.93 11.06
CA ASP A 68 -17.36 14.57 11.08
C ASP A 68 -16.27 13.64 11.64
N GLU A 69 -16.61 12.83 12.66
CA GLU A 69 -15.67 11.91 13.30
C GLU A 69 -15.37 10.69 12.41
N ALA A 70 -16.40 10.09 11.81
CA ALA A 70 -16.27 9.00 10.85
C ALA A 70 -15.57 9.46 9.58
N PHE A 71 -15.86 10.66 9.09
CA PHE A 71 -15.21 11.28 7.94
C PHE A 71 -13.72 11.53 8.22
N ALA A 72 -13.37 12.11 9.36
CA ALA A 72 -11.98 12.33 9.75
C ALA A 72 -11.20 11.00 9.83
N LYS A 73 -11.82 9.97 10.40
CA LYS A 73 -11.26 8.62 10.49
C LYS A 73 -11.13 7.93 9.13
N ALA A 74 -12.13 8.05 8.26
CA ALA A 74 -12.09 7.50 6.91
C ALA A 74 -11.05 8.21 6.04
N ARG A 75 -10.92 9.53 6.17
CA ARG A 75 -9.88 10.34 5.52
C ARG A 75 -8.47 9.92 5.95
N ASP A 76 -8.24 9.74 7.25
CA ASP A 76 -6.95 9.27 7.76
C ASP A 76 -6.63 7.85 7.24
N ARG A 77 -7.63 6.97 7.25
CA ARG A 77 -7.51 5.61 6.71
C ARG A 77 -7.16 5.61 5.22
N LEU A 78 -7.81 6.47 4.44
CA LEU A 78 -7.54 6.66 3.01
C LEU A 78 -6.11 7.16 2.78
N ARG A 79 -5.67 8.17 3.54
CA ARG A 79 -4.29 8.69 3.45
C ARG A 79 -3.26 7.59 3.71
N LYS A 80 -3.44 6.78 4.75
CA LYS A 80 -2.54 5.65 5.07
C LYS A 80 -2.51 4.60 3.95
N ALA A 81 -3.67 4.30 3.37
CA ALA A 81 -3.76 3.35 2.26
C ALA A 81 -3.07 3.88 1.00
N ALA A 82 -3.23 5.16 0.67
CA ALA A 82 -2.57 5.80 -0.45
C ALA A 82 -1.04 5.80 -0.33
N LEU A 83 -0.51 6.10 0.87
CA LEU A 83 0.93 6.03 1.14
C LEU A 83 1.46 4.60 1.03
N ALA A 84 0.70 3.62 1.52
CA ALA A 84 1.08 2.21 1.41
C ALA A 84 1.07 1.72 -0.05
N TYR A 85 0.14 2.21 -0.87
CA TYR A 85 0.09 1.91 -2.30
C TYR A 85 1.27 2.54 -3.05
N ALA A 86 1.52 3.84 -2.85
CA ALA A 86 2.63 4.56 -3.48
C ALA A 86 4.00 3.98 -3.09
N GLY A 87 4.15 3.49 -1.85
CA GLY A 87 5.37 2.81 -1.40
C GLY A 87 5.50 1.36 -1.86
N ALA A 88 4.42 0.75 -2.36
CA ALA A 88 4.42 -0.62 -2.87
C ALA A 88 4.58 -0.70 -4.39
N GLU A 89 4.35 0.40 -5.12
CA GLU A 89 4.81 0.49 -6.50
C GLU A 89 6.33 0.33 -6.54
N PRO A 90 6.88 -0.49 -7.45
CA PRO A 90 8.32 -0.55 -7.63
C PRO A 90 8.79 0.85 -7.97
N SER A 91 9.60 1.44 -7.09
CA SER A 91 10.23 2.75 -7.30
C SER A 91 10.76 2.79 -8.74
N PRO A 92 10.28 3.72 -9.59
CA PRO A 92 10.82 3.82 -10.93
C PRO A 92 12.33 3.97 -10.78
N PRO A 93 13.14 3.20 -11.54
CA PRO A 93 14.59 3.24 -11.37
C PRO A 93 15.00 4.69 -11.41
N VAL A 94 15.62 5.16 -10.33
CA VAL A 94 16.15 6.52 -10.21
C VAL A 94 17.04 6.71 -11.42
N ARG A 95 16.51 7.35 -12.48
CA ARG A 95 17.27 7.66 -13.67
C ARG A 95 18.32 8.63 -13.17
N LYS A 96 19.57 8.15 -13.02
CA LYS A 96 20.71 9.01 -12.78
C LYS A 96 20.59 10.12 -13.82
N ARG A 97 20.31 11.35 -13.38
CA ARG A 97 20.28 12.52 -14.27
C ARG A 97 21.67 12.60 -14.86
N HIS A 98 21.84 12.14 -16.10
CA HIS A 98 22.98 12.56 -16.90
C HIS A 98 22.95 14.09 -16.94
N PRO A 99 24.11 14.76 -16.80
CA PRO A 99 24.17 16.21 -16.90
C PRO A 99 23.51 16.63 -18.21
N GLN A 100 22.34 17.27 -18.07
CA GLN A 100 21.63 17.86 -19.19
C GLN A 100 22.47 19.04 -19.68
N VAL A 101 23.31 18.78 -20.67
CA VAL A 101 23.88 19.85 -21.49
C VAL A 101 22.69 20.54 -22.13
N ARG A 102 22.33 21.72 -21.62
CA ARG A 102 21.31 22.59 -22.22
C ARG A 102 21.77 22.92 -23.63
N LYS A 103 21.22 22.23 -24.63
CA LYS A 103 21.27 22.70 -26.01
C LYS A 103 20.26 23.83 -26.11
N ALA A 104 20.75 25.04 -26.42
CA ALA A 104 19.88 26.17 -26.70
C ALA A 104 18.97 25.78 -27.89
N PRO A 105 17.65 25.97 -27.78
CA PRO A 105 16.74 25.68 -28.88
C PRO A 105 17.08 26.60 -30.05
N THR A 106 17.22 26.01 -31.23
CA THR A 106 17.46 26.76 -32.47
C THR A 106 16.15 27.42 -32.92
N SER A 107 16.25 28.56 -33.62
CA SER A 107 15.11 29.36 -34.09
C SER A 107 14.06 28.56 -34.87
N ALA A 108 14.45 27.46 -35.52
CA ALA A 108 13.55 26.53 -36.19
C ALA A 108 12.54 25.81 -35.26
N GLN A 109 12.80 25.71 -33.95
CA GLN A 109 11.86 25.10 -32.99
C GLN A 109 10.77 26.07 -32.52
N LEU A 110 10.91 27.38 -32.78
CA LEU A 110 9.90 28.38 -32.44
C LEU A 110 8.80 28.49 -33.52
N ASP A 111 9.07 28.03 -34.75
CA ASP A 111 8.09 27.99 -35.85
C ASP A 111 7.02 26.89 -35.69
N LEU A 112 7.21 25.95 -34.76
CA LEU A 112 6.24 24.85 -34.56
C LEU A 112 4.95 25.30 -33.86
N TRP A 113 4.93 26.52 -33.30
CA TRP A 113 3.75 27.11 -32.66
C TRP A 113 3.21 28.28 -33.48
N GLY A 114 3.16 28.10 -34.81
CA GLY A 114 2.44 28.98 -35.72
C GLY A 114 1.06 29.31 -35.16
N LEU A 115 0.95 30.53 -34.63
CA LEU A 115 -0.28 31.21 -34.34
C LEU A 115 -1.08 31.29 -35.64
N GLU A 116 -2.01 30.36 -35.84
CA GLU A 116 -3.19 30.60 -36.67
C GLU A 116 -3.99 31.70 -35.97
N GLN A 117 -3.67 32.94 -36.30
CA GLN A 117 -4.47 34.12 -36.00
C GLN A 117 -5.61 34.16 -37.02
N GLY A 118 -6.79 33.70 -36.58
CA GLY A 118 -8.08 34.04 -37.16
C GLY A 118 -8.83 34.98 -36.23
#